data_AF-R5HY19-F1
#
_entry.id   AF-R5HY19-F1
#
_cell.length_a   1.000
_cell.length_b   1.000
_cell.length_c   1.000
_cell.angle_alpha   90.00
_cell.angle_beta   90.00
_cell.angle_gamma   90.00
#
_symmetry.space_group_name_H-M   'P 1'
#
loop_
_entity.id
_entity.type
_entity.pdbx_description
1 polymer ?
#
loop_
_entity_poly.entity_id
_entity_poly.type
_entity_poly.pdbx_seq_one_letter_code
_entity_poly.pdbx_strand_id
1 'polypeptide(L)'
;MLSYDIDEDTREAIQDTISLLTGLLSEKDLTGSMSDRSNERIRRLAANKSGLMTALRMSYSLTEPGFVSKLQGYGLTDKEIGYCCLYASGLKGKDISFLLNNGGHGHYNIASTVRAKIGLMESDTNLSIYIRNMLRDKQ
;
A
#
# COMPACT_ATOMS: atom_id res chain seq x y z
N MET A 1 -23.23 3.79 -17.00
CA MET A 1 -21.98 3.16 -17.46
C MET A 1 -20.94 4.26 -17.57
N LEU A 2 -20.22 4.53 -16.47
CA LEU A 2 -19.16 5.55 -16.47
C LEU A 2 -17.91 4.89 -17.07
N SER A 3 -17.61 5.22 -18.32
CA SER A 3 -16.29 4.98 -18.91
C SER A 3 -15.33 5.91 -18.19
N TYR A 4 -14.60 5.40 -17.21
CA TYR A 4 -13.51 6.14 -16.59
C TYR A 4 -12.35 6.11 -17.60
N ASP A 5 -12.12 7.23 -18.30
CA ASP A 5 -10.87 7.40 -19.05
C ASP A 5 -9.74 7.36 -18.04
N ILE A 6 -8.99 6.27 -18.06
CA ILE A 6 -7.77 6.12 -17.27
C ILE A 6 -6.74 7.02 -17.95
N ASP A 7 -6.38 8.12 -17.30
CA ASP A 7 -5.35 9.02 -17.80
C ASP A 7 -3.99 8.31 -17.88
N GLU A 8 -3.09 8.82 -18.72
CA GLU A 8 -1.81 8.16 -19.01
C GLU A 8 -0.95 8.01 -17.76
N ASP A 9 -0.99 8.98 -16.82
CA ASP A 9 -0.25 8.91 -15.56
C ASP A 9 -0.78 7.77 -14.69
N THR A 10 -2.11 7.60 -14.62
CA THR A 10 -2.75 6.47 -13.93
C THR A 10 -2.42 5.15 -14.62
N ARG A 11 -2.36 5.11 -15.95
CA ARG A 11 -2.02 3.91 -16.72
C ARG A 11 -0.57 3.49 -16.47
N GLU A 12 0.36 4.43 -16.46
CA GLU A 12 1.77 4.21 -16.16
C GLU A 12 1.94 3.73 -14.72
N ALA A 13 1.27 4.36 -13.76
CA ALA A 13 1.29 3.95 -12.35
C ALA A 13 0.73 2.53 -12.13
N ILE A 14 -0.32 2.15 -12.86
CA ILE A 14 -0.88 0.78 -12.84
C ILE A 14 0.11 -0.21 -13.47
N GLN A 15 0.73 0.12 -14.61
CA GLN A 15 1.74 -0.73 -15.24
C GLN A 15 2.96 -0.95 -14.36
N ASP A 16 3.43 0.10 -13.68
CA ASP A 16 4.51 0.02 -12.70
C ASP A 16 4.13 -0.86 -11.51
N THR A 17 2.90 -0.72 -11.02
CA THR A 17 2.39 -1.54 -9.90
C THR A 17 2.25 -3.01 -10.29
N ILE A 18 1.71 -3.30 -11.48
CA ILE A 18 1.61 -4.67 -12.01
C ILE A 18 3.00 -5.26 -12.22
N SER A 19 3.95 -4.49 -12.76
CA SER A 19 5.33 -4.93 -12.96
C SER A 19 6.02 -5.24 -11.62
N LEU A 20 5.76 -4.43 -10.60
CA LEU A 20 6.30 -4.61 -9.25
C LEU A 20 5.72 -5.86 -8.58
N LEU A 21 4.40 -6.03 -8.61
CA LEU A 21 3.74 -7.22 -8.05
C LEU A 21 4.13 -8.49 -8.80
N THR A 22 4.24 -8.43 -10.13
CA THR A 22 4.68 -9.57 -10.95
C THR A 22 6.12 -9.95 -10.65
N GLY A 23 7.01 -8.97 -10.44
CA GLY A 23 8.38 -9.22 -9.99
C GLY A 23 8.44 -9.88 -8.61
N LEU A 24 7.66 -9.39 -7.64
CA LEU A 24 7.58 -9.97 -6.29
C LEU A 24 7.01 -11.40 -6.30
N LEU A 25 6.02 -11.69 -7.16
CA LEU A 25 5.40 -13.02 -7.27
C LEU A 25 6.31 -14.02 -7.98
N SER A 26 6.94 -13.62 -9.08
CA SER A 26 7.84 -14.48 -9.87
C SER A 26 9.08 -14.92 -9.07
N GLU A 27 9.50 -14.12 -8.10
CA GLU A 27 10.62 -14.45 -7.20
C GLU A 27 10.20 -15.34 -6.02
N LYS A 28 8.91 -15.39 -5.68
CA LYS A 28 8.40 -16.25 -4.60
C LYS A 28 8.27 -17.71 -5.03
N ASP A 29 8.12 -17.96 -6.33
CA ASP A 29 8.08 -19.30 -6.94
C ASP A 29 9.48 -19.88 -7.22
N LEU A 30 10.54 -19.07 -7.14
CA LEU A 30 11.92 -19.53 -7.19
C LEU A 30 12.42 -19.71 -5.75
N THR A 31 12.64 -20.96 -5.36
CA THR A 31 13.04 -21.41 -4.01
C THR A 31 14.45 -20.97 -3.55
N GLY A 32 14.94 -19.81 -4.00
CA GLY A 32 16.25 -19.27 -3.69
C GLY A 32 16.17 -17.83 -3.18
N SER A 33 17.05 -17.49 -2.25
CA SER A 33 17.23 -16.12 -1.74
C SER A 33 17.19 -15.07 -2.86
N MET A 34 16.45 -13.98 -2.65
CA MET A 34 16.30 -12.86 -3.60
C MET A 34 17.66 -12.41 -4.12
N SER A 35 17.84 -12.34 -5.45
CA SER A 35 19.10 -11.92 -6.05
C SER A 35 19.41 -10.44 -5.75
N ASP A 36 20.69 -10.07 -5.65
CA ASP A 36 21.09 -8.67 -5.39
C ASP A 36 20.58 -7.69 -6.46
N ARG A 37 20.42 -8.18 -7.70
CA ARG A 37 19.88 -7.39 -8.83
C ARG A 37 18.37 -7.14 -8.67
N SER A 38 17.65 -8.10 -8.09
CA SER A 38 16.24 -7.97 -7.73
C SER A 38 16.04 -6.99 -6.58
N ASN A 39 16.89 -7.09 -5.55
CA ASN A 39 16.94 -6.12 -4.46
C ASN A 39 17.21 -4.71 -4.98
N GLU A 40 18.14 -4.52 -5.93
CA GLU A 40 18.42 -3.22 -6.54
C GLU A 40 17.19 -2.64 -7.29
N ARG A 41 16.46 -3.48 -8.03
CA ARG A 41 15.29 -3.06 -8.81
C ARG A 41 14.11 -2.74 -7.91
N ILE A 42 13.87 -3.57 -6.89
CA ILE A 42 12.92 -3.30 -5.82
C ILE A 42 13.31 -2.03 -5.06
N ARG A 43 14.60 -1.80 -4.77
CA ARG A 43 15.09 -0.57 -4.11
C ARG A 43 14.89 0.67 -4.97
N ARG A 44 15.11 0.61 -6.28
CA ARG A 44 14.87 1.73 -7.21
C ARG A 44 13.37 2.04 -7.35
N LEU A 45 12.52 1.02 -7.38
CA LEU A 45 11.07 1.19 -7.42
C LEU A 45 10.51 1.66 -6.05
N ALA A 46 11.03 1.11 -4.95
CA ALA A 46 10.81 1.56 -3.58
C ALA A 46 11.37 2.96 -3.32
N ALA A 47 12.28 3.47 -4.16
CA ALA A 47 12.72 4.86 -4.08
C ALA A 47 11.59 5.82 -4.49
N ASN A 48 10.66 5.39 -5.35
CA ASN A 48 9.44 6.13 -5.68
C ASN A 48 8.26 5.74 -4.76
N LYS A 49 8.46 5.87 -3.44
CA LYS A 49 7.45 5.59 -2.41
C LYS A 49 6.15 6.34 -2.67
N SER A 50 6.26 7.59 -3.13
CA SER A 50 5.11 8.44 -3.40
C SER A 50 4.29 7.89 -4.56
N GLY A 51 4.94 7.51 -5.67
CA GLY A 51 4.28 6.88 -6.81
C GLY A 51 3.57 5.59 -6.43
N LEU A 52 4.21 4.74 -5.61
CA LEU A 52 3.58 3.52 -5.12
C LEU A 52 2.34 3.78 -4.25
N MET A 53 2.41 4.77 -3.33
CA MET A 53 1.24 5.10 -2.50
C MET A 53 0.10 5.66 -3.36
N THR A 54 0.42 6.51 -4.33
CA THR A 54 -0.54 7.06 -5.28
C THR A 54 -1.20 5.95 -6.10
N ALA A 55 -0.40 5.05 -6.69
CA ALA A 55 -0.90 3.96 -7.51
C ALA A 55 -1.81 2.99 -6.72
N LEU A 56 -1.40 2.63 -5.50
CA LEU A 56 -2.24 1.79 -4.62
C LEU A 56 -3.54 2.50 -4.25
N ARG A 57 -3.48 3.78 -3.88
CA ARG A 57 -4.68 4.56 -3.57
C ARG A 57 -5.62 4.64 -4.78
N MET A 58 -5.09 4.88 -5.98
CA MET A 58 -5.88 4.91 -7.22
C MET A 58 -6.53 3.55 -7.51
N SER A 59 -5.75 2.46 -7.45
CA SER A 59 -6.23 1.11 -7.67
C SER A 59 -7.36 0.73 -6.71
N TYR A 60 -7.24 1.05 -5.42
CA TYR A 60 -8.30 0.81 -4.43
C TYR A 60 -9.46 1.79 -4.57
N SER A 61 -9.25 3.00 -5.09
CA SER A 61 -10.35 3.93 -5.37
C SER A 61 -11.26 3.39 -6.48
N LEU A 62 -10.70 2.62 -7.42
CA LEU A 62 -11.45 1.98 -8.50
C LEU A 62 -12.09 0.65 -8.07
N THR A 63 -11.36 -0.18 -7.33
CA THR A 63 -11.78 -1.53 -6.99
C THR A 63 -12.61 -1.60 -5.71
N GLU A 64 -12.31 -0.76 -4.73
CA GLU A 64 -12.89 -0.77 -3.39
C GLU A 64 -13.20 0.67 -2.90
N PRO A 65 -14.01 1.45 -3.66
CA PRO A 65 -14.23 2.87 -3.39
C PRO A 65 -14.77 3.15 -1.98
N GLY A 66 -15.64 2.29 -1.44
CA GLY A 66 -16.19 2.44 -0.09
C GLY A 66 -15.12 2.37 1.01
N PHE A 67 -14.11 1.53 0.83
CA PHE A 67 -12.95 1.46 1.73
C PHE A 67 -12.14 2.78 1.67
N VAL A 68 -11.87 3.29 0.47
CA VAL A 68 -11.14 4.56 0.30
C VAL A 68 -11.92 5.73 0.89
N SER A 69 -13.23 5.82 0.65
CA SER A 69 -14.08 6.88 1.20
C SER A 69 -14.13 6.86 2.73
N LYS A 70 -14.16 5.68 3.37
CA LYS A 70 -14.07 5.56 4.83
C LYS A 70 -12.75 6.14 5.34
N LEU A 71 -11.62 5.82 4.70
CA LEU A 71 -10.31 6.36 5.08
C LEU A 71 -10.23 7.89 4.90
N GLN A 72 -10.80 8.42 3.82
CA GLN A 72 -10.92 9.87 3.62
C GLN A 72 -11.78 10.52 4.71
N GLY A 73 -12.86 9.86 5.14
CA GLY A 73 -13.73 10.32 6.24
C GLY A 73 -13.01 10.47 7.59
N TYR A 74 -11.94 9.70 7.83
CA TYR A 74 -11.06 9.86 8.99
C TYR A 74 -10.00 10.97 8.81
N GLY A 75 -10.01 11.70 7.69
CA GLY A 75 -9.03 12.77 7.41
C GLY A 75 -7.64 12.27 7.04
N LEU A 76 -7.54 11.04 6.50
CA LEU A 76 -6.27 10.55 5.96
C LEU A 76 -5.93 11.26 4.65
N THR A 77 -4.66 11.63 4.50
CA THR A 77 -4.06 12.14 3.27
C THR A 77 -3.90 11.01 2.25
N ASP A 78 -3.76 11.36 0.97
CA ASP A 78 -3.58 10.39 -0.11
C ASP A 78 -2.41 9.41 0.13
N LYS A 79 -1.32 9.90 0.72
CA LYS A 79 -0.17 9.07 1.10
C LYS A 79 -0.49 8.08 2.22
N GLU A 80 -1.24 8.51 3.23
CA GLU A 80 -1.69 7.65 4.34
C GLU A 80 -2.71 6.62 3.85
N ILE A 81 -3.58 6.98 2.91
CA ILE A 81 -4.52 6.05 2.26
C ILE A 81 -3.74 4.99 1.47
N GLY A 82 -2.76 5.39 0.66
CA GLY A 82 -1.89 4.44 -0.06
C GLY A 82 -1.16 3.49 0.90
N TYR A 83 -0.74 3.99 2.06
CA TYR A 83 -0.15 3.18 3.12
C TYR A 83 -1.15 2.17 3.73
N CYS A 84 -2.40 2.56 3.97
CA CYS A 84 -3.46 1.62 4.35
C CYS A 84 -3.72 0.57 3.26
N CYS A 85 -3.66 0.96 1.98
CA CYS A 85 -3.82 0.04 0.85
C CYS A 85 -2.71 -1.04 0.80
N LEU A 86 -1.50 -0.74 1.28
CA LEU A 86 -0.46 -1.77 1.47
C LEU A 86 -0.84 -2.83 2.51
N TYR A 87 -1.50 -2.44 3.60
CA TYR A 87 -2.02 -3.42 4.56
C TYR A 87 -3.21 -4.20 3.98
N ALA A 88 -4.06 -3.52 3.21
CA ALA A 88 -5.21 -4.11 2.53
C ALA A 88 -4.78 -5.20 1.52
N SER A 89 -3.66 -4.99 0.82
CA SER A 89 -3.08 -5.98 -0.10
C SER A 89 -2.46 -7.20 0.59
N GLY A 90 -2.43 -7.23 1.93
CA GLY A 90 -1.99 -8.37 2.73
C GLY A 90 -0.52 -8.32 3.16
N LEU A 91 0.21 -7.24 2.87
CA LEU A 91 1.59 -7.08 3.33
C LEU A 91 1.65 -6.93 4.85
N LYS A 92 2.68 -7.52 5.47
CA LYS A 92 2.92 -7.38 6.91
C LYS A 92 3.70 -6.09 7.18
N GLY A 93 3.60 -5.57 8.41
CA GLY A 93 4.31 -4.34 8.80
C GLY A 93 5.81 -4.38 8.53
N LYS A 94 6.45 -5.56 8.70
CA LYS A 94 7.87 -5.76 8.36
C LYS A 94 8.16 -5.61 6.86
N ASP A 95 7.28 -6.11 6.00
CA ASP A 95 7.43 -6.06 4.55
C ASP A 95 7.19 -4.62 4.07
N ILE A 96 6.21 -3.94 4.66
CA ILE A 96 5.93 -2.52 4.40
C ILE A 96 7.08 -1.64 4.88
N SER A 97 7.67 -1.93 6.03
CA SER A 97 8.85 -1.21 6.53
C SER A 97 10.06 -1.38 5.61
N PHE A 98 10.29 -2.61 5.12
CA PHE A 98 11.32 -2.88 4.11
C PHE A 98 11.06 -2.11 2.81
N LEU A 99 9.83 -2.19 2.30
CA LEU A 99 9.43 -1.57 1.03
C LEU A 99 9.37 -0.03 1.10
N LEU A 100 9.07 0.56 2.26
CA LEU A 100 9.02 2.01 2.40
C LEU A 100 10.28 2.63 2.94
N ASN A 101 11.23 1.91 3.54
CA ASN A 101 12.42 2.54 4.13
C ASN A 101 13.69 1.73 3.95
N ASN A 102 13.72 0.72 3.08
CA ASN A 102 14.81 -0.26 3.01
C ASN A 102 15.14 -0.86 4.40
N GLY A 103 14.15 -0.95 5.30
CA GLY A 103 14.32 -1.41 6.69
C GLY A 103 14.59 -0.33 7.75
N GLY A 104 14.54 0.96 7.41
CA GLY A 104 14.69 2.08 8.35
C GLY A 104 13.42 2.48 9.14
N HIS A 105 13.58 3.36 10.13
CA HIS A 105 12.55 3.71 11.14
C HIS A 105 11.37 4.61 10.67
N GLY A 106 11.35 5.08 9.42
CA GLY A 106 10.31 6.02 8.94
C GLY A 106 8.87 5.48 8.91
N HIS A 107 8.70 4.15 9.03
CA HIS A 107 7.40 3.45 9.04
C HIS A 107 6.58 3.77 10.29
N TYR A 108 7.25 3.93 11.43
CA TYR A 108 6.60 4.15 12.72
C TYR A 108 5.78 5.44 12.76
N ASN A 109 6.24 6.49 12.08
CA ASN A 109 5.55 7.78 12.09
C ASN A 109 4.22 7.69 11.34
N ILE A 110 4.19 7.12 10.13
CA ILE A 110 2.95 7.02 9.35
C ILE A 110 1.96 6.07 10.05
N ALA A 111 2.43 4.94 10.58
CA ALA A 111 1.57 4.00 11.31
C ALA A 111 0.92 4.66 12.53
N SER A 112 1.69 5.42 13.31
CA SER A 112 1.21 6.14 14.49
C SER A 112 0.22 7.24 14.13
N THR A 113 0.54 8.07 13.12
CA THR A 113 -0.37 9.11 12.63
C THR A 113 -1.68 8.53 12.13
N VAL A 114 -1.64 7.43 11.36
CA VAL A 114 -2.85 6.75 10.90
C VAL A 114 -3.68 6.26 12.08
N ARG A 115 -3.07 5.59 13.08
CA ARG A 115 -3.77 5.12 14.29
C ARG A 115 -4.48 6.25 15.01
N ALA A 116 -3.81 7.38 15.20
CA ALA A 116 -4.40 8.55 15.85
C ALA A 116 -5.61 9.09 15.09
N LYS A 117 -5.52 9.20 13.76
CA LYS A 117 -6.62 9.72 12.91
C LYS A 117 -7.86 8.83 12.89
N ILE A 118 -7.66 7.51 12.88
CA ILE A 118 -8.77 6.54 12.91
C ILE A 118 -9.25 6.23 14.33
N GLY A 119 -8.65 6.84 15.36
CA GLY A 119 -9.06 6.70 16.75
C GLY A 119 -8.63 5.40 17.44
N LEU A 120 -7.58 4.71 16.97
CA LEU A 120 -7.04 3.53 17.65
C LEU A 120 -6.05 3.92 18.77
N MET A 121 -6.35 3.51 20.00
CA MET A 121 -5.47 3.60 21.17
C MET A 121 -4.47 2.44 21.22
N GLU A 122 -3.45 2.50 22.09
CA GLU A 122 -2.41 1.46 22.20
C GLU A 122 -2.96 0.07 22.54
N SER A 123 -4.03 0.01 23.32
CA SER A 123 -4.74 -1.23 23.68
C SER A 123 -5.54 -1.84 22.53
N ASP A 124 -5.77 -1.09 21.45
CA ASP A 124 -6.64 -1.52 20.37
C ASP A 124 -5.92 -2.42 19.37
N THR A 125 -6.75 -3.14 18.59
CA THR A 125 -6.34 -4.07 17.54
C THR A 125 -5.20 -3.51 16.67
N ASN A 126 -4.27 -4.39 16.29
CA ASN A 126 -3.18 -4.07 15.38
C ASN A 126 -3.71 -3.36 14.12
N LEU A 127 -3.07 -2.25 13.72
CA LEU A 127 -3.49 -1.46 12.56
C LEU A 127 -3.74 -2.33 11.32
N SER A 128 -2.85 -3.28 11.05
CA SER A 128 -2.99 -4.19 9.90
C SER A 128 -4.25 -5.06 9.94
N ILE A 129 -4.72 -5.46 11.12
CA ILE A 129 -5.94 -6.26 11.28
C ILE A 129 -7.15 -5.34 11.11
N TYR A 130 -7.11 -4.15 11.72
CA TYR A 130 -8.18 -3.17 11.61
C TYR A 130 -8.45 -2.77 10.16
N ILE A 131 -7.41 -2.43 9.40
CA ILE A 131 -7.54 -2.08 7.98
C ILE A 131 -8.10 -3.26 7.16
N ARG A 132 -7.65 -4.49 7.42
CA ARG A 132 -8.13 -5.68 6.70
C ARG A 132 -9.59 -6.00 7.01
N ASN A 133 -10.04 -5.76 8.24
CA ASN A 133 -11.44 -5.90 8.61
C ASN A 133 -12.29 -4.78 7.97
N MET A 134 -11.79 -3.54 7.97
CA MET A 134 -12.47 -2.43 7.30
C MET A 134 -12.70 -2.67 5.81
N LEU A 135 -11.74 -3.30 5.13
CA LEU A 135 -11.88 -3.71 3.73
C LEU A 135 -12.96 -4.80 3.54
N ARG A 136 -13.06 -5.73 4.49
CA ARG A 136 -14.00 -6.86 4.43
C ARG A 136 -15.42 -6.49 4.80
N ASP A 137 -15.60 -5.46 5.62
CA ASP A 137 -16.90 -4.89 5.96
C ASP A 137 -17.48 -4.16 4.74
N LYS A 138 -17.97 -4.98 3.80
CA LYS A 138 -18.81 -4.56 2.68
C LYS A 138 -20.09 -3.97 3.28
N GLN A 139 -20.26 -2.66 3.12
CA GLN A 139 -21.57 -2.04 3.23
C GLN A 139 -22.36 -2.34 1.97
#